data_AF-A0A9K3HY14-F1
#
_entry.id   AF-A0A9K3HY14-F1
#
_cell.length_a   1.000
_cell.length_b   1.000
_cell.length_c   1.000
_cell.angle_alpha   90.00
_cell.angle_beta   90.00
_cell.angle_gamma   90.00
#
_symmetry.space_group_name_H-M   'P 1'
#
loop_
_entity.id
_entity.type
_entity.pdbx_description
1 polymer ?
#
loop_
_entity_poly.entity_id
_entity_poly.type
_entity_poly.pdbx_seq_one_letter_code
_entity_poly.pdbx_strand_id
1 'polypeptide(L)'
;MMIEETKRSIHDALCVARNLIRNNSIVYGGGAAEISCSIAVEAAADKYSGVEHYAIRAFVDALDSVPFALAKNSGLQPTETLSAVKAQQIKVFITLLSSMRWQNGHSG
;
A
#
# COMPACT_ATOMS: atom_id res chain seq x y z
N MET A 1 32.15 12.97 -5.02
CA MET A 1 30.83 12.81 -4.37
C MET A 1 29.69 12.80 -5.39
N MET A 2 29.49 13.87 -6.18
CA MET A 2 28.38 13.94 -7.16
C MET A 2 28.42 12.86 -8.26
N ILE A 3 29.60 12.56 -8.83
CA ILE A 3 29.74 11.55 -9.89
C ILE A 3 29.40 10.15 -9.35
N GLU A 4 29.85 9.81 -8.15
CA GLU A 4 29.56 8.52 -7.52
C GLU A 4 28.07 8.36 -7.18
N GLU A 5 27.42 9.43 -6.71
CA GLU A 5 25.97 9.40 -6.47
C GLU A 5 25.19 9.26 -7.77
N THR A 6 25.60 9.95 -8.83
CA THR A 6 24.99 9.83 -10.16
C THR A 6 25.11 8.40 -10.70
N LYS A 7 26.29 7.78 -10.54
CA LYS A 7 26.52 6.38 -10.93
C LYS A 7 25.59 5.43 -10.15
N ARG A 8 25.39 5.67 -8.85
CA ARG A 8 24.47 4.90 -8.01
C ARG A 8 23.01 5.08 -8.48
N SER A 9 22.55 6.31 -8.71
CA SER A 9 21.18 6.56 -9.18
C SER A 9 20.89 5.91 -10.53
N ILE A 10 21.85 5.93 -11.47
CA ILE A 10 21.72 5.23 -12.76
C ILE A 10 21.66 3.72 -12.55
N HIS A 11 22.48 3.17 -11.66
CA HIS A 11 22.46 1.75 -11.34
C HIS A 11 21.09 1.32 -10.78
N ASP A 12 20.50 2.09 -9.87
CA ASP A 12 19.18 1.81 -9.29
C ASP A 12 18.09 1.83 -10.37
N ALA A 13 18.12 2.81 -11.27
CA ALA A 13 17.18 2.90 -12.39
C ALA A 13 17.27 1.68 -13.34
N LEU A 14 18.49 1.24 -13.67
CA LEU A 14 18.71 0.03 -14.47
C LEU A 14 18.21 -1.23 -13.75
N CYS A 15 18.36 -1.29 -12.42
CA CYS A 15 17.83 -2.39 -11.62
C CYS A 15 16.30 -2.46 -11.69
N VAL A 16 15.60 -1.33 -11.60
CA VAL A 16 14.14 -1.25 -11.72
C VAL A 16 13.68 -1.65 -13.13
N ALA A 17 14.35 -1.16 -14.18
CA ALA A 17 14.05 -1.54 -15.56
C ALA A 17 14.20 -3.05 -15.79
N ARG A 18 15.26 -3.66 -15.25
CA ARG A 18 15.45 -5.11 -15.28
C ARG A 18 14.34 -5.87 -14.55
N ASN A 19 13.86 -5.35 -13.41
CA ASN A 19 12.76 -5.98 -12.67
C ASN A 19 11.48 -6.01 -13.52
N LEU A 20 11.20 -4.95 -14.27
CA LEU A 20 10.04 -4.89 -15.17
C LEU A 20 10.10 -5.93 -16.31
N ILE A 21 11.31 -6.24 -16.80
CA ILE A 21 11.51 -7.29 -17.80
C ILE A 21 11.28 -8.69 -17.19
N ARG A 22 11.67 -8.89 -15.93
CA ARG A 22 11.50 -10.18 -15.22
C ARG A 22 10.07 -10.42 -14.76
N ASN A 23 9.39 -9.38 -14.31
CA ASN A 23 7.99 -9.41 -13.91
C ASN A 23 7.33 -8.09 -14.33
N ASN A 24 6.28 -8.18 -15.14
CA ASN A 24 5.56 -7.03 -15.68
C ASN A 24 4.47 -6.47 -14.75
N SER A 25 4.29 -7.06 -13.57
CA SER A 25 3.31 -6.60 -12.58
C SER A 25 3.83 -5.36 -11.85
N ILE A 26 3.04 -4.29 -11.85
CA ILE A 26 3.37 -3.02 -11.22
C ILE A 26 2.34 -2.72 -10.12
N VAL A 27 2.81 -2.24 -8.98
CA VAL A 27 1.98 -1.69 -7.90
C VAL A 27 2.20 -0.19 -7.76
N TYR A 28 1.19 0.52 -7.28
CA TYR A 28 1.29 1.95 -7.05
C TYR A 28 2.16 2.24 -5.81
N GLY A 29 3.13 3.15 -5.95
CA GLY A 29 4.00 3.58 -4.86
C GLY A 29 3.39 4.65 -3.95
N GLY A 30 4.22 5.49 -3.34
CA GLY A 30 3.76 6.59 -2.49
C GLY A 30 3.07 6.16 -1.19
N GLY A 31 3.35 4.94 -0.72
CA GLY A 31 2.66 4.35 0.43
C GLY A 31 1.34 3.66 0.10
N ALA A 32 0.87 3.71 -1.16
CA ALA A 32 -0.43 3.14 -1.52
C ALA A 32 -0.47 1.61 -1.39
N ALA A 33 0.62 0.93 -1.76
CA ALA A 33 0.74 -0.52 -1.61
C ALA A 33 0.72 -0.94 -0.13
N GLU A 34 1.51 -0.26 0.71
CA GLU A 34 1.59 -0.51 2.15
C GLU A 34 0.24 -0.31 2.84
N ILE A 35 -0.47 0.78 2.51
CA ILE A 35 -1.81 1.05 3.05
C ILE A 35 -2.81 -0.04 2.62
N SER A 36 -2.75 -0.49 1.37
CA SER A 36 -3.64 -1.54 0.89
C SER A 36 -3.42 -2.88 1.62
N CYS A 37 -2.15 -3.22 1.89
CA CYS A 37 -1.80 -4.39 2.70
C CYS A 37 -2.24 -4.21 4.16
N SER A 38 -2.04 -3.02 4.73
CA SER A 38 -2.44 -2.66 6.10
C SER A 38 -3.93 -2.90 6.32
N ILE A 39 -4.79 -2.39 5.42
CA ILE A 39 -6.26 -2.62 5.46
C ILE A 39 -6.60 -4.11 5.38
N ALA A 40 -5.98 -4.84 4.46
CA ALA A 40 -6.28 -6.27 4.26
C ALA A 40 -5.86 -7.12 5.46
N VAL A 41 -4.71 -6.83 6.05
CA VAL A 41 -4.19 -7.52 7.25
C VAL A 41 -4.99 -7.14 8.49
N GLU A 42 -5.41 -5.88 8.63
CA GLU A 42 -6.29 -5.43 9.72
C GLU A 42 -7.63 -6.18 9.69
N ALA A 43 -8.26 -6.31 8.52
CA ALA A 43 -9.48 -7.11 8.36
C ALA A 43 -9.26 -8.62 8.61
N ALA A 44 -8.05 -9.13 8.38
CA ALA A 44 -7.70 -10.50 8.74
C ALA A 44 -7.50 -10.65 10.25
N ALA A 45 -6.94 -9.64 10.92
CA ALA A 45 -6.75 -9.63 12.37
C ALA A 45 -8.08 -9.84 13.09
N ASP A 46 -9.14 -9.13 12.68
CA ASP A 46 -10.48 -9.21 13.29
C ASP A 46 -11.10 -10.61 13.28
N LYS A 47 -10.59 -11.54 12.47
CA LYS A 47 -11.04 -12.94 12.44
C LYS A 47 -10.42 -13.78 13.56
N TYR A 48 -9.34 -13.33 14.18
CA TYR A 48 -8.65 -14.01 15.27
C TYR A 48 -8.99 -13.34 16.60
N SER A 49 -9.48 -14.13 17.57
CA SER A 49 -9.86 -13.64 18.91
C SER A 49 -8.80 -13.91 19.99
N GLY A 50 -7.71 -14.59 19.63
CA GLY A 50 -6.61 -14.93 20.54
C GLY A 50 -5.53 -13.86 20.66
N VAL A 51 -4.45 -14.19 21.37
CA VAL A 51 -3.27 -13.32 21.53
C VAL A 51 -2.60 -12.93 20.20
N GLU A 52 -2.79 -13.76 19.19
CA GLU A 52 -2.30 -13.57 17.82
C GLU A 52 -2.84 -12.26 17.21
N HIS A 53 -4.05 -11.84 17.59
CA HIS A 53 -4.65 -10.59 17.12
C HIS A 53 -3.76 -9.37 17.38
N TYR A 54 -3.11 -9.30 18.55
CA TYR A 54 -2.21 -8.22 18.90
C TYR A 54 -0.94 -8.23 18.05
N ALA A 55 -0.39 -9.41 17.76
CA ALA A 55 0.78 -9.55 16.90
C ALA A 55 0.47 -9.13 15.46
N ILE A 56 -0.72 -9.48 14.95
CA ILE A 56 -1.17 -9.07 13.61
C ILE A 56 -1.37 -7.55 13.57
N ARG A 57 -2.01 -6.94 14.58
CA ARG A 57 -2.16 -5.47 14.67
C ARG A 57 -0.81 -4.74 14.72
N ALA A 58 0.17 -5.26 15.45
CA ALA A 58 1.51 -4.68 15.46
C ALA A 58 2.16 -4.68 14.06
N PHE A 59 1.85 -5.67 13.21
CA PHE A 59 2.29 -5.69 11.82
C PHE A 59 1.56 -4.66 10.95
N VAL A 60 0.27 -4.42 11.19
CA VAL A 60 -0.50 -3.33 10.56
C VAL A 60 0.16 -1.98 10.86
N ASP A 61 0.50 -1.72 12.13
CA ASP A 61 1.19 -0.49 12.54
C ASP A 61 2.57 -0.35 11.85
N ALA A 62 3.28 -1.47 11.68
CA ALA A 62 4.56 -1.48 10.97
C ALA A 62 4.40 -1.11 9.48
N LEU A 63 3.34 -1.58 8.80
CA LEU A 63 3.05 -1.19 7.42
C LEU A 63 2.69 0.29 7.30
N ASP A 64 1.97 0.85 8.28
CA ASP A 64 1.61 2.26 8.31
C ASP A 64 2.81 3.20 8.53
N SER A 65 3.94 2.68 9.02
CA SER A 65 5.14 3.50 9.29
C SER A 65 5.72 4.18 8.05
N VAL A 66 5.69 3.53 6.89
CA VAL A 66 6.19 4.05 5.61
C VAL A 66 5.35 5.24 5.10
N PRO A 67 4.03 5.11 4.89
CA PRO A 67 3.19 6.25 4.49
C PRO A 67 3.18 7.36 5.55
N PHE A 68 3.28 7.02 6.83
CA PHE A 68 3.39 8.01 7.90
C PHE A 68 4.68 8.84 7.78
N ALA A 69 5.83 8.18 7.54
CA ALA A 69 7.09 8.86 7.33
C ALA A 69 7.08 9.72 6.06
N LEU A 70 6.48 9.23 4.97
CA LEU A 70 6.33 10.00 3.73
C LEU A 70 5.48 11.27 3.93
N ALA A 71 4.34 11.15 4.62
CA ALA A 71 3.49 12.30 4.94
C ALA A 71 4.24 13.33 5.80
N LYS A 72 4.94 12.87 6.84
CA LYS A 72 5.76 13.73 7.70
C LYS A 72 6.88 14.44 6.94
N ASN A 73 7.62 13.72 6.10
CA ASN A 73 8.72 14.27 5.31
C ASN A 73 8.23 15.26 4.25
N SER A 74 6.96 15.14 3.84
CA SER A 74 6.31 16.04 2.88
C SER A 74 5.66 17.26 3.56
N GLY A 75 5.75 17.40 4.89
CA GLY A 75 5.15 18.50 5.64
C GLY A 75 3.64 18.38 5.85
N LEU A 76 3.04 17.22 5.60
CA LEU A 76 1.63 16.95 5.84
C LEU A 76 1.39 16.50 7.28
N GLN A 77 0.14 16.64 7.76
CA GLN A 77 -0.28 16.06 9.04
C GLN A 77 -0.40 14.52 8.88
N PRO A 78 0.50 13.71 9.48
CA PRO A 78 0.60 12.30 9.11
C PRO A 78 -0.63 11.47 9.50
N THR A 79 -1.20 11.73 10.67
CA THR A 79 -2.39 11.05 11.18
C THR A 79 -3.62 11.31 10.31
N GLU A 80 -3.87 12.58 9.98
CA GLU A 80 -5.00 13.00 9.13
C GLU A 80 -4.83 12.46 7.71
N THR A 81 -3.62 12.59 7.14
CA THR A 81 -3.33 12.15 5.77
C THR A 81 -3.49 10.64 5.63
N LEU A 82 -2.92 9.87 6.56
CA LEU A 82 -2.98 8.41 6.53
C LEU A 82 -4.43 7.92 6.70
N SER A 83 -5.18 8.52 7.62
CA SER A 83 -6.61 8.22 7.81
C SER A 83 -7.44 8.53 6.55
N ALA A 84 -7.20 9.69 5.93
CA ALA A 84 -7.89 10.08 4.70
C ALA A 84 -7.60 9.13 3.53
N VAL A 85 -6.33 8.76 3.32
CA VAL A 85 -5.93 7.84 2.23
C VAL A 85 -6.47 6.43 2.49
N LYS A 86 -6.43 5.92 3.73
CA LYS A 86 -7.07 4.65 4.10
C LYS A 86 -8.56 4.65 3.76
N ALA A 87 -9.30 5.68 4.19
CA ALA A 87 -10.72 5.81 3.91
C ALA A 87 -11.02 5.85 2.40
N GLN A 88 -10.20 6.55 1.63
CA GLN A 88 -10.34 6.63 0.18
C GLN A 88 -10.10 5.28 -0.50
N GLN A 89 -9.06 4.54 -0.10
CA GLN A 89 -8.78 3.20 -0.65
C GLN A 89 -9.90 2.20 -0.34
N ILE A 90 -10.45 2.20 0.88
CA ILE A 90 -11.60 1.36 1.26
C ILE A 90 -12.81 1.69 0.38
N LYS A 91 -13.11 2.98 0.17
CA LYS A 91 -14.24 3.43 -0.66
C LYS A 91 -14.12 2.96 -2.11
N VAL A 92 -12.93 3.09 -2.70
CA VAL A 92 -12.66 2.65 -4.08
C VAL A 92 -12.84 1.14 -4.19
N PHE A 93 -12.31 0.38 -3.24
CA PHE A 93 -12.44 -1.08 -3.20
C PHE A 93 -13.91 -1.53 -3.16
N ILE A 94 -14.72 -0.95 -2.28
CA ILE A 94 -16.17 -1.25 -2.19
C ILE A 94 -16.90 -0.88 -3.49
N THR A 95 -16.56 0.26 -4.08
CA THR A 95 -17.20 0.73 -5.32
C THR A 95 -16.92 -0.25 -6.47
N LEU A 96 -15.67 -0.67 -6.64
CA LEU A 96 -15.27 -1.63 -7.67
C LEU A 96 -15.93 -3.00 -7.48
N LEU A 97 -16.02 -3.49 -6.24
CA LEU A 97 -16.74 -4.73 -5.93
C LEU A 97 -18.23 -4.63 -6.26
N SER A 98 -18.86 -3.49 -5.97
CA SER A 98 -20.26 -3.27 -6.33
C SER A 98 -20.46 -3.33 -7.85
N SER A 99 -19.61 -2.64 -8.62
CA SER A 99 -19.65 -2.63 -10.08
C SER A 99 -19.36 -4.01 -10.70
N MET A 100 -18.41 -4.77 -10.16
CA MET A 100 -18.13 -6.15 -10.60
C MET A 100 -19.28 -7.12 -10.27
N ARG A 101 -19.93 -6.95 -9.12
CA ARG A 101 -21.11 -7.76 -8.74
C ARG A 101 -22.31 -7.50 -9.65
N TRP A 102 -22.48 -6.28 -10.17
CA TRP A 102 -23.52 -5.95 -11.14
C TRP A 102 -23.26 -6.55 -12.54
N GLN A 103 -22.00 -6.66 -12.97
CA GLN A 103 -21.64 -7.27 -14.26
C GLN A 103 -21.87 -8.79 -14.30
N ASN A 104 -21.70 -9.49 -13.17
CA ASN A 104 -21.91 -10.94 -13.09
C ASN A 104 -23.38 -11.36 -12.88
N GLY A 105 -24.32 -10.40 -12.80
CA GLY A 105 -25.75 -10.66 -12.55
C GLY A 105 -26.68 -10.57 -13.75
N HIS A 106 -26.17 -10.27 -14.96
CA HIS A 106 -26.97 -10.03 -16.18
C HIS A 106 -26.81 -11.12 -17.27
N SER A 107 -26.41 -12.34 -16.89
CA SER A 107 -26.27 -13.50 -17.81
C SER A 107 -27.23 -14.65 -17.48
N GLY A 108 -28.47 -14.31 -17.08
CA GLY A 108 -29.59 -15.24 -16.91
C GLY A 108 -30.72 -14.96 -17.89
#